data_AF-A0A673I482-F1
#
_entry.id   AF-A0A673I482-F1
#
_cell.length_a   1.000
_cell.length_b   1.000
_cell.length_c   1.000
_cell.angle_alpha   90.00
_cell.angle_beta   90.00
_cell.angle_gamma   90.00
#
_symmetry.space_group_name_H-M   'P 1'
#
loop_
_entity.id
_entity.type
_entity.pdbx_description
1 polymer ?
#
loop_
_entity_poly.entity_id
_entity_poly.type
_entity_poly.pdbx_seq_one_letter_code
_entity_poly.pdbx_strand_id
1 'polypeptide(L)'
;MYYGFEKVMGIFCNGTFDVFACWPHSSPGIVSVPCPPYLPWIKEGATGNVYKECTANGTWKPEENSSSLWRNHSECENHSFFKVLSIVGYSLSFSSLCLAVLIMSLLRAGSRYLIS
;
A
#
# COMPACT_ATOMS: atom_id res chain seq x y z
N MET A 1 22.40 -21.01 -34.99
CA MET A 1 21.95 -20.40 -33.72
C MET A 1 20.49 -20.77 -33.52
N TYR A 2 20.22 -21.91 -32.91
CA TYR A 2 18.87 -22.21 -32.45
C TYR A 2 18.65 -21.36 -31.20
N TYR A 3 17.57 -20.57 -31.22
CA TYR A 3 17.06 -19.87 -30.04
C TYR A 3 17.06 -20.85 -28.87
N GLY A 4 17.84 -20.56 -27.83
CA GLY A 4 17.94 -21.33 -26.59
C GLY A 4 16.66 -21.22 -25.74
N PHE A 5 15.52 -21.52 -26.34
CA PHE A 5 14.29 -21.83 -25.63
C PHE A 5 14.34 -23.32 -25.32
N GLU A 6 15.06 -23.66 -24.25
CA GLU A 6 15.08 -25.01 -23.71
C GLU A 6 13.68 -25.35 -23.19
N LYS A 7 12.85 -25.90 -24.08
CA LYS A 7 11.64 -26.71 -23.85
C LYS A 7 11.00 -26.60 -22.45
N VAL A 8 10.23 -25.56 -22.16
CA VAL A 8 9.27 -25.57 -21.03
C VAL A 8 7.91 -26.06 -21.55
N MET A 9 7.76 -27.37 -21.69
CA MET A 9 6.45 -27.98 -21.90
C MET A 9 5.68 -27.99 -20.57
N GLY A 10 4.89 -26.93 -20.33
CA GLY A 10 3.66 -27.04 -19.53
C GLY A 10 3.67 -26.51 -18.09
N ILE A 11 4.76 -25.89 -17.61
CA ILE A 11 4.79 -25.32 -16.26
C ILE A 11 4.79 -23.79 -16.35
N PHE A 12 3.66 -23.19 -15.99
CA PHE A 12 3.44 -21.75 -15.96
C PHE A 12 2.68 -21.37 -14.70
N CYS A 13 2.93 -20.18 -14.17
CA CYS A 13 2.06 -19.62 -13.15
C CYS A 13 0.82 -19.02 -13.80
N ASN A 14 -0.35 -19.38 -13.26
CA ASN A 14 -1.62 -18.87 -13.75
C ASN A 14 -1.76 -17.37 -13.43
N GLY A 15 -2.28 -16.60 -14.39
CA GLY A 15 -2.59 -15.20 -14.16
C GLY A 15 -3.64 -15.05 -13.05
N THR A 16 -3.37 -14.20 -12.06
CA THR A 16 -4.19 -14.07 -10.86
C THR A 16 -4.22 -12.63 -10.36
N PHE A 17 -5.28 -12.27 -9.64
CA PHE A 17 -5.41 -11.01 -8.95
C PHE A 17 -5.35 -11.23 -7.43
N ASP A 18 -4.34 -10.67 -6.77
CA ASP A 18 -4.10 -10.88 -5.34
C ASP A 18 -4.44 -9.63 -4.51
N VAL A 19 -5.57 -8.96 -4.80
CA VAL A 19 -6.03 -7.71 -4.15
C VAL A 19 -5.17 -6.45 -4.37
N PHE A 20 -3.93 -6.59 -4.85
CA PHE A 20 -3.03 -5.47 -5.11
C PHE A 20 -2.81 -5.23 -6.61
N ALA A 21 -2.38 -6.25 -7.35
CA ALA A 21 -2.08 -6.11 -8.77
C ALA A 21 -2.61 -7.33 -9.55
N CYS A 22 -2.82 -7.11 -10.84
CA CYS A 22 -3.12 -8.16 -11.80
C CYS A 22 -1.81 -8.79 -12.29
N TRP A 23 -1.62 -10.07 -12.02
CA TRP A 23 -0.44 -10.82 -12.45
C TRP A 23 -0.72 -11.52 -13.78
N PRO A 24 0.10 -11.30 -14.82
CA PRO A 24 -0.05 -12.03 -16.08
C PRO A 24 0.42 -13.48 -15.94
N HIS A 25 -0.01 -14.34 -16.87
CA HIS A 25 0.60 -15.65 -17.04
C HIS A 25 2.08 -15.51 -17.34
N SER A 26 2.91 -16.24 -16.61
CA SER A 26 4.36 -16.11 -16.70
C SER A 26 5.05 -17.46 -16.51
N SER A 27 6.19 -17.63 -17.17
CA SER A 27 7.10 -18.76 -16.90
C SER A 27 7.72 -18.64 -15.50
N PRO A 28 8.24 -19.74 -14.93
CA PRO A 28 9.01 -19.71 -13.70
C PRO A 28 10.10 -18.63 -13.71
N GLY A 29 10.22 -17.87 -12.62
CA GLY A 29 11.11 -16.72 -12.50
C GLY A 29 10.48 -15.52 -11.79
N ILE A 30 11.17 -14.38 -11.84
CA ILE A 30 10.71 -13.12 -11.26
C ILE A 30 9.82 -12.40 -12.28
N VAL A 31 8.60 -12.09 -11.87
CA VAL A 31 7.60 -11.34 -12.64
C VAL A 31 7.47 -9.95 -12.03
N SER A 32 7.55 -8.92 -12.87
CA SER A 32 7.32 -7.53 -12.45
C SER A 32 6.09 -6.94 -13.13
N VAL A 33 5.33 -6.15 -12.37
CA VAL A 33 4.17 -5.40 -12.87
C VAL A 33 4.25 -3.96 -12.35
N PRO A 34 3.79 -2.96 -13.13
CA PRO A 34 3.80 -1.58 -12.67
C PRO A 34 2.91 -1.37 -11.44
N CYS A 35 3.23 -0.36 -10.62
CA CYS A 35 2.37 0.00 -9.49
C CYS A 35 0.93 0.31 -9.95
N PRO A 36 -0.09 -0.13 -9.20
CA PRO A 36 -1.48 0.11 -9.56
C PRO A 36 -1.83 1.61 -9.53
N PRO A 37 -2.60 2.12 -10.52
CA PRO A 37 -2.92 3.55 -10.62
C PRO A 37 -3.95 4.02 -9.60
N TYR A 38 -4.66 3.10 -8.93
CA TYR A 38 -5.65 3.46 -7.91
C TYR A 38 -5.02 3.91 -6.59
N LEU A 39 -3.70 3.76 -6.42
CA LEU A 39 -3.00 4.17 -5.21
C LEU A 39 -2.88 5.71 -5.17
N PRO A 40 -3.41 6.38 -4.13
CA PRO A 40 -3.51 7.84 -4.10
C PRO A 40 -2.16 8.57 -4.03
N TRP A 41 -1.09 7.86 -3.69
CA TRP A 41 0.28 8.40 -3.62
C TRP A 41 1.12 8.12 -4.87
N ILE A 42 0.62 7.32 -5.82
CA ILE A 42 1.28 7.05 -7.09
C ILE A 42 0.88 8.18 -8.05
N LYS A 43 1.87 8.97 -8.49
CA LYS A 43 1.65 9.96 -9.56
C LYS A 43 1.46 9.23 -10.89
N GLU A 44 0.63 9.77 -11.78
CA GLU A 44 0.52 9.26 -13.15
C GLU A 44 1.93 9.21 -13.79
N GLY A 45 2.38 8.01 -14.16
CA GLY A 45 3.74 7.78 -14.68
C GLY A 45 4.82 7.44 -13.65
N ALA A 46 4.46 7.08 -12.40
CA ALA A 46 5.45 6.56 -11.46
C ALA A 46 6.10 5.27 -12.00
N THR A 47 7.43 5.20 -11.90
CA THR A 47 8.26 4.12 -12.45
C THR A 47 8.44 2.92 -11.51
N GLY A 48 7.62 2.85 -10.45
CA GLY A 48 7.70 1.77 -9.47
C GLY A 48 7.08 0.48 -10.01
N ASN A 49 7.70 -0.65 -9.67
CA ASN A 49 7.22 -1.99 -10.01
C ASN A 49 7.05 -2.83 -8.75
N VAL A 50 6.01 -3.68 -8.76
CA VAL A 50 5.83 -4.76 -7.79
C VAL A 50 6.41 -6.03 -8.38
N TYR A 51 7.06 -6.83 -7.54
CA TYR A 51 7.67 -8.09 -7.94
C TYR A 51 6.98 -9.28 -7.26
N LYS A 52 6.88 -10.38 -8.00
CA LYS A 52 6.40 -11.67 -7.52
C LYS A 52 7.23 -12.77 -8.16
N GLU A 53 7.35 -13.89 -7.46
CA GLU A 53 8.15 -15.02 -7.92
C GLU A 53 7.25 -16.20 -8.29
N CYS A 54 7.40 -16.68 -9.51
CA CYS A 54 6.83 -17.92 -9.99
C CYS A 54 7.83 -19.06 -9.74
N THR A 55 7.46 -20.03 -8.92
CA THR A 55 8.34 -21.16 -8.61
C THR A 55 8.48 -22.11 -9.80
N ALA A 56 9.53 -22.92 -9.80
CA ALA A 56 9.74 -23.96 -10.82
C ALA A 56 8.63 -25.03 -10.87
N ASN A 57 7.76 -25.10 -9.85
CA ASN A 57 6.61 -25.99 -9.82
C ASN A 57 5.35 -25.40 -10.51
N GLY A 58 5.42 -24.17 -11.03
CA GLY A 58 4.28 -23.50 -11.67
C GLY A 58 3.29 -22.89 -10.68
N THR A 59 3.70 -22.73 -9.42
CA THR A 59 2.91 -22.06 -8.40
C THR A 59 3.57 -20.76 -7.96
N TRP A 60 2.74 -19.79 -7.58
CA TRP A 60 3.22 -18.55 -6.99
C TRP A 60 3.89 -18.81 -5.64
N LYS A 61 5.04 -18.16 -5.40
CA LYS A 61 5.80 -18.32 -4.16
C LYS A 61 4.96 -17.92 -2.93
N PRO A 62 4.82 -18.79 -1.92
CA PRO A 62 4.21 -18.43 -0.65
C PRO A 62 5.15 -17.57 0.19
N GLU A 63 4.58 -16.75 1.07
CA GLU A 63 5.30 -15.98 2.06
C GLU A 63 5.83 -16.89 3.18
N GLU A 64 6.98 -16.55 3.75
CA GLU A 64 7.49 -17.27 4.91
C GLU A 64 6.59 -17.02 6.12
N ASN A 65 6.12 -18.08 6.79
CA ASN A 65 5.24 -18.00 7.96
C ASN A 65 3.78 -17.57 7.70
N SER A 66 3.34 -17.44 6.44
CA SER A 66 1.95 -17.08 6.14
C SER A 66 1.39 -17.87 4.95
N SER A 67 0.06 -17.96 4.87
CA SER A 67 -0.64 -18.51 3.70
C SER A 67 -0.78 -17.50 2.55
N SER A 68 -0.28 -16.27 2.72
CA SER A 68 -0.21 -15.25 1.68
C SER A 68 0.87 -15.57 0.65
N LEU A 69 0.73 -15.03 -0.55
CA LEU A 69 1.74 -15.11 -1.60
C LEU A 69 2.79 -14.01 -1.40
N TRP A 70 4.06 -14.39 -1.49
CA TRP A 70 5.19 -13.47 -1.38
C TRP A 70 5.12 -12.42 -2.49
N ARG A 71 5.27 -11.14 -2.13
CA ARG A 71 5.34 -10.01 -3.06
C ARG A 71 6.26 -8.95 -2.50
N ASN A 72 7.03 -8.31 -3.37
CA ASN A 72 7.83 -7.15 -3.01
C ASN A 72 7.23 -5.89 -3.65
N HIS A 73 6.63 -5.04 -2.82
CA HIS A 73 5.99 -3.78 -3.21
C HIS A 73 6.70 -2.53 -2.67
N SER A 74 7.95 -2.67 -2.22
CA SER A 74 8.70 -1.57 -1.57
C SER A 74 8.79 -0.32 -2.45
N GLU A 75 8.91 -0.50 -3.77
CA GLU A 75 8.93 0.60 -4.75
C GLU A 75 7.59 1.33 -4.89
N CYS A 76 6.48 0.68 -4.50
CA CYS A 76 5.15 1.26 -4.51
C CYS A 76 4.73 1.78 -3.13
N GLU A 77 5.51 1.58 -2.06
CA GLU A 77 5.17 2.07 -0.73
C GLU A 77 5.64 3.52 -0.57
N ASN A 78 4.72 4.40 -0.17
CA ASN A 78 5.05 5.80 0.09
C ASN A 78 4.85 6.18 1.56
N HIS A 79 5.89 5.97 2.36
CA HIS A 79 5.93 6.39 3.76
C HIS A 79 5.64 7.89 3.97
N SER A 80 5.89 8.75 2.98
CA SER A 80 5.63 10.18 3.10
C SER A 80 4.14 10.52 3.11
N PHE A 81 3.32 9.77 2.35
CA PHE A 81 1.87 9.99 2.31
C PHE A 81 1.22 9.68 3.66
N PHE A 82 1.58 8.55 4.28
CA PHE A 82 1.09 8.20 5.62
C PHE A 82 1.50 9.21 6.68
N LYS A 83 2.73 9.76 6.58
CA LYS A 83 3.19 10.85 7.45
C LYS A 83 2.34 12.11 7.29
N VAL A 84 2.07 12.54 6.06
CA VAL A 84 1.24 13.73 5.80
C VAL A 84 -0.16 13.53 6.34
N LEU A 85 -0.79 12.38 6.07
CA LEU A 85 -2.14 12.08 6.57
C LEU A 85 -2.19 12.11 8.10
N SER A 86 -1.19 11.54 8.75
CA SER A 86 -1.06 11.57 10.21
C SER A 86 -0.93 13.01 10.72
N ILE A 87 -0.05 13.83 10.15
CA ILE A 87 0.16 15.22 10.56
C ILE A 87 -1.13 16.05 10.41
N VAL A 88 -1.83 15.90 9.29
CA VAL A 88 -3.10 16.60 9.04
C VAL A 88 -4.16 16.17 10.07
N GLY A 89 -4.28 14.87 10.34
CA GLY A 89 -5.23 14.36 11.35
C GLY A 89 -4.94 14.88 12.76
N TYR A 90 -3.66 14.93 13.15
CA TYR A 90 -3.26 15.50 14.44
C TYR A 90 -3.55 17.00 14.52
N SER A 91 -3.26 17.76 13.46
CA SER A 91 -3.53 19.20 13.43
C SER A 91 -5.02 19.50 13.61
N LEU A 92 -5.89 18.81 12.87
CA LEU A 92 -7.35 18.97 12.96
C LEU A 92 -7.88 18.63 14.37
N SER A 93 -7.40 17.53 14.95
CA SER A 93 -7.80 17.09 16.29
C SER A 93 -7.38 18.10 17.35
N PHE A 94 -6.14 18.59 17.27
CA PHE A 94 -5.61 19.59 18.18
C PHE A 94 -6.38 20.91 18.09
N SER A 95 -6.69 21.40 16.87
CA SER A 95 -7.51 22.60 16.68
C SER A 95 -8.89 22.47 17.30
N SER A 96 -9.56 21.33 17.11
CA SER A 96 -10.86 21.05 17.74
C SER A 96 -10.77 21.06 19.27
N LEU A 97 -9.71 20.47 19.83
CA LEU A 97 -9.50 20.43 21.27
C LEU A 97 -9.28 21.84 21.84
N CYS A 98 -8.44 22.64 21.19
CA CYS A 98 -8.22 24.03 21.59
C CYS A 98 -9.53 24.83 21.60
N LEU A 99 -10.33 24.73 20.54
CA LEU A 99 -11.63 25.41 20.47
C LEU A 99 -12.58 24.95 21.58
N ALA A 100 -12.67 23.64 21.82
CA ALA A 100 -13.51 23.09 22.89
C ALA A 100 -13.08 23.59 24.27
N VAL A 101 -11.78 23.59 24.57
CA VAL A 101 -11.23 24.10 25.83
C VAL A 101 -11.51 25.58 26.01
N LEU A 102 -11.36 26.39 24.95
CA LEU A 102 -11.67 27.82 24.98
C LEU A 102 -13.15 28.05 25.31
N ILE A 103 -14.07 27.37 24.62
CA ILE A 103 -15.52 27.47 24.87
C ILE A 103 -15.85 27.07 26.31
N MET A 104 -15.35 25.91 26.77
CA MET A 104 -15.60 25.45 28.14
C MET A 104 -15.05 26.42 29.19
N SER A 105 -13.89 27.03 28.93
CA SER A 105 -13.28 28.00 29.85
C SER A 105 -14.07 29.30 29.92
N LEU A 106 -14.56 29.79 28.77
CA LEU A 106 -15.43 30.98 28.71
C LEU A 106 -16.77 30.74 29.41
N LEU A 107 -17.40 29.58 29.20
CA LEU A 107 -18.63 29.20 29.90
C LEU A 107 -18.41 29.12 31.42
N ARG A 108 -17.29 28.53 31.85
CA ARG A 108 -16.92 28.47 33.28
C ARG A 108 -16.69 29.86 33.87
N ALA A 109 -15.99 30.74 33.16
CA ALA A 109 -15.71 32.10 33.61
C ALA A 109 -16.98 32.98 33.65
N GLY A 110 -17.82 32.90 32.62
CA GLY A 110 -19.11 33.61 32.56
C GLY A 110 -20.09 33.14 33.64
N SER A 111 -20.12 31.84 33.94
CA SER A 111 -20.91 31.31 35.06
C SER A 111 -20.43 31.83 36.42
N ARG A 112 -19.11 32.05 36.61
CA ARG A 112 -18.58 32.68 37.83
C ARG A 112 -18.83 34.19 37.89
N TYR A 113 -18.92 34.86 36.75
CA TYR A 113 -19.21 36.29 36.65
C TYR A 113 -20.69 36.63 36.87
N LEU A 114 -21.62 35.72 36.57
CA LEU A 114 -23.07 35.90 36.78
C LEU A 114 -23.54 35.56 38.21
N ILE A 115 -22.65 35.03 39.06
CA ILE A 115 -22.92 34.64 40.46
C ILE A 115 -22.21 35.58 41.45
N SER A 116 -21.37 36.51 40.97
CA SER A 116 -20.75 37.58 41.76
C SER A 116 -21.44 38.91 41.55
#